data_AF-X0Y2T2-F1
#
_entry.id   AF-X0Y2T2-F1
#
_cell.length_a   1.000
_cell.length_b   1.000
_cell.length_c   1.000
_cell.angle_alpha   90.00
_cell.angle_beta   90.00
_cell.angle_gamma   90.00
#
_symmetry.space_group_name_H-M   'P 1'
#
loop_
_entity.id
_entity.type
_entity.pdbx_description
1 polymer ?
#
loop_
_entity_poly.entity_id
_entity_poly.type
_entity_poly.pdbx_seq_one_letter_code
_entity_poly.pdbx_strand_id
1 'polypeptide(L)'
;MTLSSLYVKETKAITRTKGSLLVAESIPDIKFGEIVDVQLSNGEVKRGQAIDISKEVTIVQVFGGVSEVDLIGSKVRCKGETLRLPVSEDILGRIFNGMGDPIDGGPSIVPEDYLDVNGEPI
;
A
#
# COMPACT_ATOMS: atom_id res chain seq x y z
N MET A 1 20.53 0.54 5.51
CA MET A 1 19.64 0.49 6.70
C MET A 1 18.22 0.58 6.20
N THR A 2 17.49 -0.53 6.22
CA THR A 2 16.06 -0.54 5.87
C THR A 2 15.32 0.23 6.96
N LEU A 3 14.83 1.43 6.64
CA LEU A 3 13.83 2.10 7.47
C LEU A 3 12.66 1.13 7.60
N SER A 4 12.52 0.51 8.78
CA SER A 4 11.33 -0.27 9.11
C SER A 4 10.16 0.68 8.98
N SER A 5 9.34 0.53 7.94
CA SER A 5 8.02 1.13 7.88
C SER A 5 7.31 0.74 9.16
N LEU A 6 7.20 1.66 10.11
CA LEU A 6 6.46 1.47 11.35
C LEU A 6 4.99 1.56 10.94
N TYR A 7 4.44 0.42 10.51
CA TYR A 7 3.01 0.29 10.33
C TYR A 7 2.33 0.79 11.58
N VAL A 8 1.41 1.72 11.40
CA VAL A 8 0.76 2.38 12.52
C VAL A 8 -0.24 1.41 13.15
N LYS A 9 -0.86 0.53 12.34
CA LYS A 9 -1.88 -0.44 12.77
C LYS A 9 -1.86 -1.72 11.94
N GLU A 10 -2.35 -2.81 12.53
CA GLU A 10 -2.56 -4.11 11.88
C GLU A 10 -3.95 -4.66 12.27
N THR A 11 -4.67 -5.25 11.31
CA THR A 11 -5.89 -6.01 11.56
C THR A 11 -5.88 -7.35 10.82
N LYS A 12 -6.57 -8.34 11.38
CA LYS A 12 -6.86 -9.64 10.74
C LYS A 12 -8.32 -9.79 10.34
N ALA A 13 -9.14 -8.76 10.57
CA ALA A 13 -10.59 -8.84 10.44
C ALA A 13 -11.04 -8.65 8.97
N ILE A 14 -10.53 -9.48 8.07
CA ILE A 14 -10.91 -9.49 6.66
C ILE A 14 -12.21 -10.27 6.51
N THR A 15 -13.27 -9.63 6.02
CA THR A 15 -14.61 -10.22 5.97
C THR A 15 -14.94 -10.80 4.60
N ARG A 16 -14.49 -10.16 3.51
CA ARG A 16 -14.80 -10.59 2.14
C ARG A 16 -13.80 -10.04 1.14
N THR A 17 -13.59 -10.76 0.04
CA THR A 17 -12.89 -10.27 -1.14
C THR A 17 -13.79 -10.37 -2.37
N LYS A 18 -13.68 -9.41 -3.30
CA LYS A 18 -14.40 -9.43 -4.59
C LYS A 18 -13.62 -8.69 -5.66
N GLY A 19 -13.26 -9.38 -6.74
CA GLY A 19 -12.48 -8.79 -7.83
C GLY A 19 -11.10 -8.38 -7.35
N SER A 20 -10.89 -7.09 -7.13
CA SER A 20 -9.65 -6.53 -6.56
C SER A 20 -9.90 -5.82 -5.22
N LEU A 21 -11.11 -5.89 -4.70
CA LEU A 21 -11.53 -5.25 -3.46
C LEU A 21 -11.42 -6.23 -2.29
N LEU A 22 -10.82 -5.76 -1.20
CA LEU A 22 -10.76 -6.41 0.09
C LEU A 22 -11.63 -5.60 1.06
N VAL A 23 -12.57 -6.27 1.69
CA VAL A 23 -13.45 -5.70 2.71
C VAL A 23 -12.99 -6.20 4.07
N ALA A 24 -12.70 -5.26 4.98
CA ALA A 24 -12.35 -5.53 6.35
C ALA A 24 -13.35 -4.85 7.29
N GLU A 25 -13.41 -5.31 8.54
CA GLU A 25 -14.04 -4.53 9.61
C GLU A 25 -13.37 -3.16 9.72
N SER A 26 -14.11 -2.18 10.26
CA SER A 26 -13.62 -0.81 10.43
C SER A 26 -12.27 -0.79 11.14
N ILE A 27 -11.26 -0.24 10.45
CA ILE A 27 -9.91 -0.08 11.01
C ILE A 27 -9.86 1.31 11.67
N PRO A 28 -9.64 1.39 13.00
CA PRO A 28 -9.62 2.68 13.68
C PRO A 28 -8.55 3.62 13.08
N ASP A 29 -8.87 4.91 12.93
CA ASP A 29 -8.00 5.99 12.43
C ASP A 29 -7.34 5.78 11.05
N ILE A 30 -7.75 4.78 10.28
CA ILE A 30 -7.33 4.70 8.87
C ILE A 30 -7.90 5.89 8.10
N LYS A 31 -7.12 6.44 7.16
CA LYS A 31 -7.54 7.60 6.35
C LYS A 31 -7.83 7.21 4.91
N PHE A 32 -8.70 7.98 4.27
CA PHE A 32 -8.99 7.81 2.85
C PHE A 32 -7.73 8.05 2.03
N GLY A 33 -7.46 7.19 1.05
CA GLY A 33 -6.27 7.25 0.22
C GLY A 33 -4.99 6.70 0.86
N GLU A 34 -5.05 6.26 2.13
CA GLU A 34 -3.92 5.68 2.84
C GLU A 34 -3.47 4.36 2.20
N ILE A 35 -2.16 4.18 2.08
CA ILE A 35 -1.57 2.93 1.61
C ILE A 35 -1.56 1.89 2.72
N VAL A 36 -1.92 0.68 2.32
CA VAL A 36 -1.89 -0.50 3.18
C VAL A 36 -1.07 -1.60 2.53
N ASP A 37 -0.42 -2.40 3.36
CA ASP A 37 0.18 -3.65 2.94
C ASP A 37 -0.71 -4.81 3.42
N VAL A 38 -1.10 -5.67 2.49
CA VAL A 38 -1.82 -6.91 2.73
C VAL A 38 -0.78 -8.02 2.82
N GLN A 39 -0.49 -8.47 4.04
CA GLN A 39 0.41 -9.59 4.28
C GLN A 39 -0.38 -10.89 4.15
N LEU A 40 -0.02 -11.70 3.17
CA LEU A 40 -0.65 -12.99 2.90
C LEU A 40 -0.11 -14.08 3.85
N SER A 41 -0.85 -15.17 4.00
CA SER A 41 -0.43 -16.33 4.80
C SER A 41 0.86 -17.00 4.31
N ASN A 42 1.17 -16.90 3.01
CA ASN A 42 2.42 -17.39 2.42
C ASN A 42 3.63 -16.47 2.69
N GLY A 43 3.42 -15.32 3.34
CA GLY A 43 4.44 -14.31 3.63
C GLY A 43 4.62 -13.23 2.55
N GLU A 44 3.99 -13.37 1.39
CA GLU A 44 3.97 -12.34 0.35
C GLU A 44 3.23 -11.09 0.85
N VAL A 45 3.66 -9.93 0.35
CA VAL A 45 3.05 -8.64 0.69
C VAL A 45 2.53 -8.00 -0.58
N LYS A 46 1.22 -7.75 -0.61
CA LYS A 46 0.57 -6.98 -1.67
C LYS A 46 0.28 -5.56 -1.18
N ARG A 47 0.51 -4.56 -2.03
CA ARG A 47 0.15 -3.16 -1.72
C ARG A 47 -1.32 -2.90 -2.10
N GLY A 48 -1.97 -2.02 -1.37
CA GLY A 48 -3.30 -1.54 -1.67
C GLY A 48 -3.56 -0.14 -1.12
N GLN A 49 -4.77 0.36 -1.35
CA GLN A 49 -5.20 1.68 -0.92
C GLN A 49 -6.59 1.62 -0.27
N ALA A 50 -6.78 2.35 0.83
CA ALA A 50 -8.10 2.55 1.43
C ALA A 50 -8.94 3.48 0.53
N ILE A 51 -10.04 2.96 -0.03
CA ILE A 51 -10.90 3.68 -0.97
C ILE A 51 -12.31 3.96 -0.42
N ASP A 52 -12.70 3.33 0.68
CA ASP A 52 -13.94 3.62 1.39
C ASP A 52 -13.75 3.31 2.88
N ILE A 53 -14.24 4.19 3.75
CA ILE A 53 -14.07 4.09 5.19
C ILE A 53 -15.39 4.49 5.83
N SER A 54 -15.95 3.57 6.61
CA SER A 54 -17.16 3.78 7.38
C SER A 54 -16.97 3.29 8.82
N LYS A 55 -18.00 3.50 9.64
CA LYS A 55 -18.02 3.01 11.04
C LYS A 55 -18.03 1.49 11.16
N GLU A 56 -18.44 0.79 10.10
CA GLU A 56 -18.63 -0.67 10.11
C GLU A 56 -17.56 -1.38 9.32
N VAL A 57 -17.19 -0.83 8.16
CA VAL A 57 -16.28 -1.47 7.20
C VAL A 57 -15.26 -0.49 6.63
N THR A 58 -14.11 -1.05 6.27
CA THR A 58 -13.08 -0.40 5.46
C THR A 58 -12.91 -1.20 4.17
N ILE A 59 -12.92 -0.52 3.02
CA ILE A 59 -12.68 -1.13 1.71
C ILE A 59 -11.29 -0.74 1.23
N VAL A 60 -10.50 -1.76 0.93
CA VAL A 60 -9.15 -1.64 0.38
C VAL A 60 -9.15 -2.14 -1.07
N GLN A 61 -8.67 -1.30 -1.98
CA GLN A 61 -8.32 -1.70 -3.34
C GLN A 61 -6.92 -2.32 -3.32
N VAL A 62 -6.81 -3.63 -3.55
CA VAL A 62 -5.51 -4.32 -3.60
C VAL A 62 -4.96 -4.26 -5.03
N PHE A 63 -3.72 -3.80 -5.17
CA PHE A 63 -3.04 -3.74 -6.47
C PHE A 63 -2.61 -5.14 -6.90
N GLY A 64 -2.82 -5.47 -8.17
CA GLY A 64 -2.58 -6.83 -8.68
C GLY A 64 -3.62 -7.87 -8.23
N GLY A 65 -4.70 -7.46 -7.55
CA GLY A 65 -5.83 -8.33 -7.20
C GLY A 65 -5.70 -9.06 -5.85
N VAL A 66 -6.74 -9.83 -5.52
CA VAL A 66 -6.94 -10.48 -4.20
C VAL A 66 -7.03 -12.01 -4.26
N SER A 67 -6.65 -12.63 -5.38
CA SER A 67 -6.82 -14.07 -5.60
C SER A 67 -6.13 -14.95 -4.56
N GLU A 68 -5.05 -14.44 -3.97
CA GLU A 68 -4.20 -15.12 -2.99
C GLU A 68 -4.49 -14.69 -1.54
N VAL A 69 -5.48 -13.81 -1.33
CA VAL A 69 -5.87 -13.34 0.00
C VAL A 69 -6.74 -14.38 0.69
N ASP A 70 -6.26 -14.89 1.81
CA ASP A 70 -7.02 -15.78 2.69
C ASP A 70 -7.61 -15.01 3.87
N LEU A 71 -8.90 -15.22 4.16
CA LEU A 71 -9.64 -14.38 5.11
C LEU A 71 -9.16 -14.50 6.58
N ILE A 72 -8.45 -15.57 6.93
CA ILE A 72 -8.11 -15.91 8.33
C ILE A 72 -6.66 -15.57 8.67
N GLY A 73 -5.74 -15.92 7.78
CA GLY A 73 -4.30 -15.80 7.93
C GLY A 73 -3.73 -14.53 7.32
N SER A 74 -4.39 -13.91 6.35
CA SER A 74 -3.95 -12.64 5.80
C SER A 74 -4.23 -11.49 6.76
N LYS A 75 -3.41 -10.44 6.67
CA LYS A 75 -3.48 -9.27 7.53
C LYS A 75 -3.40 -7.98 6.72
N VAL A 76 -4.10 -6.94 7.17
CA VAL A 76 -3.99 -5.60 6.59
C VAL A 76 -3.18 -4.73 7.55
N ARG A 77 -2.13 -4.09 7.04
CA ARG A 77 -1.22 -3.23 7.80
C ARG A 77 -1.23 -1.83 7.21
N CYS A 78 -1.56 -0.84 8.04
CA CYS A 78 -1.77 0.54 7.63
C CYS A 78 -0.47 1.33 7.74
N LYS A 79 -0.08 2.08 6.68
CA LYS A 79 1.19 2.82 6.66
C LYS A 79 1.11 4.22 7.27
N GLY A 80 -0.09 4.77 7.46
CA GLY A 80 -0.30 6.12 7.99
C GLY A 80 -0.03 7.23 6.97
N GLU A 81 0.23 6.89 5.71
CA GLU A 81 0.52 7.83 4.63
C GLU A 81 -0.14 7.40 3.32
N THR A 82 -0.36 8.37 2.44
CA THR A 82 -0.77 8.18 1.05
C THR A 82 0.39 7.61 0.22
N LEU A 83 0.14 7.32 -1.06
CA LEU A 83 1.21 6.86 -1.94
C LEU A 83 2.19 8.01 -2.19
N ARG A 84 3.44 7.81 -1.76
CA ARG A 84 4.53 8.77 -2.00
C ARG A 84 5.57 8.14 -2.91
N LEU A 85 6.05 8.93 -3.87
CA LEU A 85 7.12 8.54 -4.76
C LEU A 85 8.45 9.10 -4.22
N PRO A 86 9.49 8.28 -4.07
CA PRO A 86 10.85 8.79 -3.87
C PRO A 86 11.28 9.55 -5.14
N VAL A 87 11.53 10.85 -5.03
CA VAL A 87 11.94 11.71 -6.15
C VAL A 87 13.41 12.12 -6.02
N SER A 88 14.08 12.23 -7.16
CA SER A 88 15.47 12.69 -7.31
C SER A 88 15.73 12.99 -8.79
N GLU A 89 16.69 13.87 -9.08
CA GLU A 89 17.19 14.05 -10.45
C GLU A 89 17.75 12.74 -11.05
N ASP A 90 18.24 11.81 -10.21
CA ASP A 90 18.79 10.50 -10.59
C ASP A 90 17.77 9.53 -11.21
N ILE A 91 16.48 9.88 -11.19
CA ILE A 91 15.41 9.10 -11.83
C ILE A 91 15.51 9.18 -13.35
N LEU A 92 16.13 10.22 -13.91
CA LEU A 92 16.25 10.38 -15.36
C LEU A 92 17.06 9.23 -15.98
N GLY A 93 16.46 8.55 -16.95
CA GLY A 93 17.07 7.41 -17.64
C GLY A 93 16.88 6.05 -16.96
N ARG A 94 16.23 6.01 -15.79
CA ARG A 94 15.86 4.77 -15.09
C ARG A 94 14.52 4.23 -15.60
N ILE A 95 14.28 2.93 -15.39
CA ILE A 95 13.02 2.26 -15.73
C ILE A 95 12.37 1.75 -14.45
N PHE A 96 11.11 2.08 -14.22
CA PHE A 96 10.34 1.70 -13.04
C PHE A 96 9.09 0.90 -13.41
N ASN A 97 8.59 0.11 -12.47
CA ASN A 97 7.25 -0.46 -12.55
C ASN A 97 6.18 0.59 -12.18
N GLY A 98 4.89 0.23 -12.28
CA GLY A 98 3.77 1.11 -11.92
C GLY A 98 3.68 1.49 -10.43
N MET A 99 4.51 0.89 -9.56
CA MET A 99 4.61 1.21 -8.13
C MET A 99 5.83 2.07 -7.79
N GLY A 100 6.62 2.47 -8.78
CA GLY A 100 7.84 3.26 -8.59
C GLY A 100 9.06 2.44 -8.16
N ASP A 101 9.01 1.11 -8.21
CA ASP A 101 10.19 0.27 -7.93
C ASP A 101 11.04 0.13 -9.22
N PRO A 102 12.37 0.30 -9.17
CA PRO A 102 13.22 0.14 -10.35
C PRO A 102 13.20 -1.29 -10.92
N ILE A 103 13.15 -1.40 -12.24
CA ILE A 103 13.13 -2.68 -12.99
C ILE A 103 14.22 -2.78 -14.07
N ASP A 104 15.14 -1.82 -14.09
CA ASP A 104 16.30 -1.80 -15.01
C ASP A 104 17.51 -2.58 -14.50
N GLY A 105 17.41 -3.23 -13.34
CA GLY A 105 18.51 -3.96 -12.70
C GLY A 105 19.53 -3.06 -11.98
N GLY A 106 19.31 -1.73 -11.96
CA GLY A 106 20.12 -0.80 -11.19
C GLY A 106 19.77 -0.80 -9.69
N PRO A 107 20.56 -0.10 -8.84
CA PRO A 107 20.27 0.02 -7.42
C PRO A 107 18.99 0.84 -7.16
N SER A 108 18.47 0.75 -5.93
CA SER A 108 17.42 1.65 -5.45
C SER A 108 17.85 3.11 -5.56
N ILE A 109 16.90 4.00 -5.88
CA ILE A 109 17.12 5.44 -5.90
C ILE A 109 17.40 5.92 -4.46
N VAL A 110 18.37 6.82 -4.33
CA VAL A 110 18.53 7.61 -3.10
C VAL A 110 17.67 8.86 -3.28
N PRO A 111 16.51 8.96 -2.61
CA PRO A 111 15.61 10.08 -2.82
C PRO A 111 16.17 11.37 -2.20
N GLU A 112 15.91 12.47 -2.87
CA GLU A 112 16.06 13.82 -2.32
C GLU A 112 14.80 14.21 -1.51
N ASP A 113 13.64 13.73 -1.94
CA ASP A 113 12.36 13.93 -1.23
C ASP A 113 11.37 12.77 -1.50
N TYR A 114 10.27 12.74 -0.74
CA TYR A 114 9.13 11.86 -0.93
C TYR A 114 7.87 12.70 -1.16
N LEU A 115 7.41 12.76 -2.41
CA LEU A 115 6.25 13.56 -2.79
C LEU A 115 4.99 12.71 -2.93
N ASP A 116 3.85 13.23 -2.49
CA ASP A 116 2.55 12.59 -2.71
C ASP A 116 2.23 12.58 -4.22
N VAL A 117 1.86 11.41 -4.75
CA VAL A 117 1.53 11.25 -6.17
C VAL A 117 0.28 12.01 -6.59
N ASN A 118 -0.59 12.40 -5.65
CA ASN A 118 -1.77 13.19 -5.92
C ASN A 118 -1.44 14.67 -6.25
N GLY A 119 -0.23 15.11 -5.89
CA GLY A 119 0.21 16.50 -6.08
C GLY A 119 -0.52 17.49 -5.17
N GLU A 120 -0.21 18.77 -5.37
CA GLU A 120 -0.83 19.89 -4.66
C GLU A 120 -1.48 20.84 -5.68
N PRO A 121 -2.63 21.47 -5.34
CA PRO A 121 -3.23 22.49 -6.18
C PRO A 121 -2.30 23.68 -6.44
N ILE A 122 -2.44 24.31 -7.61
CA ILE A 122 -1.72 25.53 -8.01
C ILE A 122 -2.47 26.78 -7.55
#